data_AF-A0A819YIB0-F1
#
_entry.id   AF-A0A819YIB0-F1
#
_cell.length_a   1.000
_cell.length_b   1.000
_cell.length_c   1.000
_cell.angle_alpha   90.00
_cell.angle_beta   90.00
_cell.angle_gamma   90.00
#
_symmetry.space_group_name_H-M   'P 1'
#
loop_
_entity.id
_entity.type
_entity.pdbx_description
1 polymer ?
#
loop_
_entity_poly.entity_id
_entity_poly.type
_entity_poly.pdbx_seq_one_letter_code
_entity_poly.pdbx_strand_id
1 'polypeptide(L)'
;LISQICIEPSTNERELLIQSLCSFALGLCLLPSNNNPIQSYSTESFKQLINKRIGINLFQEKLRIISKSEFYIKALEKPQLKFLVSNEMIFDHEFAHLYETLQSSISNILIKQEIISTDNSFIVPT
;
A
#
# COMPACT_ATOMS: atom_id res chain seq x y z
N LEU A 1 6.75 3.26 13.64
CA LEU A 1 5.31 3.08 13.94
C LEU A 1 4.58 2.39 12.77
N ILE A 2 4.32 3.05 11.63
CA ILE A 2 3.59 2.44 10.48
C ILE A 2 4.25 1.13 10.01
N SER A 3 5.58 1.12 9.85
CA SER A 3 6.29 -0.10 9.44
C SER A 3 6.22 -1.24 10.45
N GLN A 4 6.08 -0.95 11.76
CA GLN A 4 5.97 -1.99 12.80
C GLN A 4 4.57 -2.61 12.79
N ILE A 5 3.54 -1.79 12.63
CA ILE A 5 2.14 -2.23 12.53
C ILE A 5 1.97 -3.20 11.35
N CYS A 6 2.56 -2.92 10.19
CA CYS A 6 2.44 -3.77 8.99
C CYS A 6 3.06 -5.17 9.11
N ILE A 7 3.94 -5.41 10.07
CA ILE A 7 4.70 -6.67 10.20
C ILE A 7 3.99 -7.66 11.12
N GLU A 8 3.19 -7.18 12.06
CA GLU A 8 2.58 -8.02 13.09
C GLU A 8 1.53 -8.99 12.47
N PRO A 9 1.66 -10.32 12.66
CA PRO A 9 0.69 -11.25 12.12
C PRO A 9 -0.61 -11.18 12.94
N SER A 10 -1.72 -10.88 12.28
CA SER A 10 -3.07 -10.89 12.87
C SER A 10 -4.02 -11.74 12.04
N THR A 11 -4.96 -12.40 12.72
CA THR A 11 -6.10 -13.10 12.09
C THR A 11 -7.38 -12.30 12.19
N ASN A 12 -7.37 -11.19 12.93
CA ASN A 12 -8.49 -10.27 13.05
C ASN A 12 -8.59 -9.40 11.79
N GLU A 13 -9.72 -9.48 11.10
CA GLU A 13 -9.97 -8.75 9.85
C GLU A 13 -9.76 -7.24 10.00
N ARG A 14 -10.19 -6.64 11.12
CA ARG A 14 -10.04 -5.19 11.34
C ARG A 14 -8.58 -4.78 11.52
N GLU A 15 -7.79 -5.59 12.22
CA GLU A 15 -6.35 -5.36 12.37
C GLU A 15 -5.64 -5.52 11.03
N LEU A 16 -6.00 -6.53 10.24
CA LEU A 16 -5.49 -6.70 8.89
C LEU A 16 -5.81 -5.48 8.01
N LEU A 17 -7.04 -4.96 8.08
CA LEU A 17 -7.42 -3.75 7.35
C LEU A 17 -6.63 -2.52 7.80
N ILE A 18 -6.38 -2.35 9.10
CA ILE A 18 -5.54 -1.27 9.62
C ILE A 18 -4.11 -1.37 9.05
N GLN A 19 -3.54 -2.59 9.02
CA GLN A 19 -2.21 -2.80 8.46
C GLN A 19 -2.17 -2.52 6.96
N SER A 20 -3.22 -2.87 6.23
CA SER A 20 -3.34 -2.60 4.81
C SER A 20 -3.52 -1.12 4.51
N LEU A 21 -4.29 -0.41 5.32
CA LEU A 21 -4.42 1.04 5.26
C LEU A 21 -3.10 1.73 5.56
N CYS A 22 -2.34 1.23 6.54
CA CYS A 22 -0.98 1.69 6.82
C CYS A 22 -0.04 1.48 5.62
N SER A 23 -0.09 0.31 4.98
CA SER A 23 0.66 0.04 3.75
C SER A 23 0.24 0.97 2.62
N PHE A 24 -1.06 1.21 2.44
CA PHE A 24 -1.58 2.12 1.43
C PHE A 24 -1.11 3.57 1.67
N ALA A 25 -1.19 4.07 2.90
CA ALA A 25 -0.69 5.39 3.26
C ALA A 25 0.82 5.54 2.97
N LEU A 26 1.63 4.53 3.27
CA LEU A 26 3.05 4.52 2.90
C LEU A 26 3.26 4.45 1.37
N GLY A 27 2.38 3.73 0.67
CA GLY A 27 2.36 3.66 -0.78
C GLY A 27 2.04 5.01 -1.45
N LEU A 28 1.16 5.82 -0.87
CA LEU A 28 0.89 7.18 -1.35
C LEU A 28 2.15 8.06 -1.31
N CYS A 29 3.04 7.86 -0.34
CA CYS A 29 4.33 8.56 -0.27
C CYS A 29 5.30 8.18 -1.42
N LEU A 30 5.05 7.08 -2.14
CA LEU A 30 5.84 6.70 -3.31
C LEU A 30 5.43 7.47 -4.58
N LEU A 31 4.22 8.02 -4.62
CA LEU A 31 3.68 8.64 -5.83
C LEU A 31 4.52 9.86 -6.26
N PRO A 32 4.76 10.06 -7.57
CA PRO A 32 5.61 11.16 -8.06
C PRO A 32 5.11 12.56 -7.72
N SER A 33 3.82 12.70 -7.37
CA SER A 33 3.24 13.96 -6.88
C SER A 33 3.80 14.39 -5.52
N ASN A 34 4.51 13.50 -4.82
CA ASN A 34 5.25 13.82 -3.62
C ASN A 34 6.51 14.65 -3.96
N ASN A 35 6.31 15.93 -4.31
CA ASN A 35 7.36 16.91 -4.55
C ASN A 35 8.01 17.37 -3.23
N ASN A 36 8.45 16.43 -2.41
CA ASN A 36 9.07 16.75 -1.14
C ASN A 36 10.49 17.28 -1.38
N PRO A 37 10.81 18.53 -0.95
CA PRO A 37 12.14 19.08 -1.15
C PRO A 37 13.20 18.37 -0.29
N ILE A 38 12.78 17.55 0.68
CA ILE A 38 13.67 16.84 1.60
C ILE A 38 14.06 15.49 0.99
N GLN A 39 15.34 15.35 0.62
CA GLN A 39 15.88 14.16 -0.07
C GLN A 39 15.71 12.85 0.72
N SER A 40 15.66 12.91 2.05
CA SER A 40 15.40 11.75 2.92
C SER A 40 13.97 11.23 2.87
N TYR A 41 13.05 11.98 2.25
CA TYR A 41 11.65 11.60 1.99
C TYR A 41 11.38 11.53 0.48
N SER A 42 12.40 11.13 -0.29
CA SER A 42 12.25 10.83 -1.71
C SER A 42 11.56 9.47 -1.92
N THR A 43 10.98 9.27 -3.11
CA THR A 43 10.44 7.98 -3.54
C THR A 43 11.44 6.84 -3.33
N GLU A 44 12.72 7.04 -3.67
CA GLU A 44 13.76 6.02 -3.48
C GLU A 44 14.02 5.69 -2.01
N SER A 45 14.02 6.69 -1.13
CA SER A 45 14.13 6.47 0.32
C SER A 45 12.98 5.62 0.86
N PHE A 46 11.75 5.87 0.41
CA PHE A 46 10.59 5.07 0.80
C PHE A 46 10.61 3.65 0.22
N LYS A 47 11.04 3.47 -1.02
CA LYS A 47 11.25 2.13 -1.61
C LYS A 47 12.27 1.32 -0.79
N GLN A 48 13.40 1.92 -0.44
CA GLN A 48 14.40 1.27 0.39
C GLN A 48 13.86 0.94 1.79
N LEU A 49 13.06 1.83 2.38
CA LEU A 49 12.42 1.59 3.68
C LEU A 49 11.49 0.37 3.61
N ILE A 50 10.62 0.31 2.59
CA ILE A 50 9.70 -0.82 2.36
C ILE A 50 10.51 -2.10 2.19
N ASN A 51 11.50 -2.11 1.31
CA ASN A 51 12.29 -3.31 1.03
C ASN A 51 13.02 -3.82 2.29
N LYS A 52 13.67 -2.92 3.04
CA LYS A 52 14.49 -3.29 4.22
C LYS A 52 13.67 -3.63 5.47
N ARG A 53 12.49 -3.05 5.64
CA ARG A 53 11.72 -3.19 6.90
C ARG A 53 10.50 -4.10 6.77
N ILE A 54 9.88 -4.16 5.60
CA ILE A 54 8.62 -4.87 5.38
C ILE A 54 8.82 -6.02 4.37
N GLY A 55 9.61 -5.78 3.32
CA GLY A 55 9.70 -6.64 2.16
C GLY A 55 8.62 -6.32 1.13
N ILE A 56 9.01 -6.25 -0.15
CA ILE A 56 8.13 -5.81 -1.25
C ILE A 56 6.93 -6.76 -1.40
N ASN A 57 7.16 -8.08 -1.35
CA ASN A 57 6.10 -9.09 -1.45
C ASN A 57 5.08 -8.97 -0.32
N LEU A 58 5.53 -8.81 0.92
CA LEU A 58 4.65 -8.65 2.08
C LEU A 58 3.85 -7.34 1.95
N PHE A 59 4.50 -6.25 1.54
CA PHE A 59 3.83 -4.98 1.33
C PHE A 59 2.72 -5.07 0.27
N GLN A 60 2.98 -5.72 -0.88
CA GLN A 60 1.98 -5.94 -1.92
C GLN A 60 0.82 -6.82 -1.43
N GLU A 61 1.11 -7.87 -0.68
CA GLU A 61 0.05 -8.71 -0.11
C GLU A 61 -0.82 -7.93 0.87
N LYS A 62 -0.20 -7.08 1.71
CA LYS A 62 -0.94 -6.20 2.62
C LYS A 62 -1.83 -5.22 1.86
N LEU A 63 -1.37 -4.63 0.75
CA LEU A 63 -2.24 -3.78 -0.08
C LEU A 63 -3.48 -4.58 -0.54
N ARG A 64 -3.28 -5.76 -1.13
CA ARG A 64 -4.35 -6.58 -1.71
C ARG A 64 -5.48 -6.98 -0.74
N ILE A 65 -5.25 -6.92 0.56
CA ILE A 65 -6.29 -7.21 1.57
C ILE A 65 -7.47 -6.24 1.45
N ILE A 66 -7.24 -4.94 1.19
CA ILE A 66 -8.34 -3.96 1.10
C ILE A 66 -9.32 -4.36 -0.01
N SER A 67 -8.83 -4.66 -1.22
CA SER A 67 -9.71 -4.98 -2.36
C SER A 67 -10.48 -6.29 -2.22
N LYS A 68 -10.08 -7.17 -1.29
CA LYS A 68 -10.79 -8.41 -0.99
C LYS A 68 -11.82 -8.29 0.13
N SER A 69 -11.79 -7.19 0.88
CA SER A 69 -12.64 -7.03 2.05
C SER A 69 -14.09 -6.79 1.64
N GLU A 70 -15.02 -7.42 2.35
CA GLU A 70 -16.46 -7.17 2.15
C GLU A 70 -16.83 -5.71 2.41
N PHE A 71 -16.12 -5.04 3.34
CA PHE A 71 -16.32 -3.62 3.62
C PHE A 71 -15.97 -2.75 2.40
N TYR A 72 -14.94 -3.13 1.65
CA TYR A 72 -14.50 -2.42 0.45
C TYR A 72 -15.45 -2.68 -0.72
N ILE A 73 -15.83 -3.95 -0.95
CA ILE A 73 -16.76 -4.33 -2.03
C ILE A 73 -18.10 -3.61 -1.83
N LYS A 74 -18.63 -3.56 -0.60
CA LYS A 74 -19.87 -2.82 -0.29
C LYS A 74 -19.73 -1.31 -0.51
N ALA A 75 -18.56 -0.74 -0.26
CA ALA A 75 -18.30 0.68 -0.47
C ALA A 75 -18.29 1.06 -1.96
N LEU A 76 -17.85 0.18 -2.86
CA LEU A 76 -17.89 0.40 -4.32
C LEU A 76 -19.31 0.44 -4.90
N GLU A 77 -20.25 -0.30 -4.32
CA GLU A 77 -21.58 -0.49 -4.93
C GLU A 77 -22.54 0.69 -4.69
N LYS A 78 -22.32 1.50 -3.63
CA LYS A 78 -23.33 2.47 -3.16
C LYS A 78 -22.71 3.84 -2.88
N PRO A 79 -22.94 4.85 -3.73
CA PRO A 79 -22.55 6.23 -3.44
C PRO A 79 -23.37 6.86 -2.30
N GLN A 80 -24.54 6.28 -1.98
CA GLN A 80 -25.40 6.74 -0.89
C GLN A 80 -25.04 6.02 0.42
N LEU A 81 -24.59 6.76 1.42
CA LEU A 81 -24.47 6.31 2.81
C LEU A 81 -25.87 5.89 3.33
N LYS A 82 -26.20 4.61 3.24
CA LYS A 82 -27.38 4.02 3.88
C LYS A 82 -26.93 2.98 4.90
N PHE A 83 -26.26 3.44 5.95
CA PHE A 83 -25.88 2.59 7.06
C PHE A 83 -26.89 2.76 8.19
N LEU A 84 -27.55 1.66 8.56
CA LEU A 84 -28.48 1.63 9.68
C LEU A 84 -27.73 1.56 11.03
N VAL A 85 -26.45 1.17 11.01
CA VAL A 85 -25.58 1.01 12.20
C VAL A 85 -24.17 1.50 11.88
N SER A 86 -23.62 2.41 12.69
CA SER A 86 -22.32 3.06 12.48
C SER A 86 -21.10 2.12 12.55
N ASN A 87 -21.24 0.91 13.13
CA ASN A 87 -20.13 -0.03 13.33
C ASN A 87 -19.86 -0.95 12.12
N GLU A 88 -20.68 -0.88 11.08
CA GLU A 88 -20.56 -1.71 9.86
C GLU A 88 -19.90 -0.97 8.69
N MET A 89 -19.65 0.33 8.85
CA MET A 89 -19.01 1.15 7.83
C MET A 89 -17.54 1.37 8.17
N ILE A 90 -16.65 0.83 7.34
CA ILE A 90 -15.20 1.03 7.45
C ILE A 90 -14.67 1.92 6.32
N PHE A 91 -15.20 1.74 5.10
CA PHE A 91 -14.81 2.50 3.92
C PHE A 91 -16.00 3.31 3.38
N ASP A 92 -15.71 4.50 2.86
CA ASP A 92 -16.64 5.26 2.04
C ASP A 92 -16.40 5.02 0.54
N HIS A 93 -17.39 5.40 -0.27
CA HIS A 93 -17.40 5.18 -1.71
C HIS A 93 -16.25 5.90 -2.44
N GLU A 94 -15.92 7.12 -2.02
CA GLU A 94 -14.86 7.91 -2.65
C GLU A 94 -13.48 7.32 -2.33
N PHE A 95 -13.28 6.85 -1.08
CA PHE A 95 -12.09 6.10 -0.72
C PHE A 95 -11.94 4.84 -1.57
N ALA A 96 -13.02 4.10 -1.81
CA ALA A 96 -12.96 2.86 -2.56
C ALA A 96 -12.48 3.09 -4.01
N HIS A 97 -13.00 4.13 -4.68
CA HIS A 97 -12.54 4.52 -6.02
C HIS A 97 -11.11 5.10 -6.03
N LEU A 98 -10.76 5.89 -5.01
CA LEU A 98 -9.39 6.39 -4.86
C LEU A 98 -8.40 5.23 -4.77
N TYR A 99 -8.74 4.23 -3.95
CA TYR A 99 -7.93 3.05 -3.75
C TYR A 99 -7.81 2.22 -5.05
N GLU A 100 -8.91 1.99 -5.76
CA GLU A 100 -8.94 1.30 -7.06
C GLU A 100 -8.00 1.95 -8.08
N THR A 101 -8.00 3.29 -8.12
CA THR A 101 -7.18 4.08 -9.05
C THR A 101 -5.69 4.02 -8.69
N LEU A 102 -5.35 4.05 -7.40
CA LEU A 102 -3.98 4.24 -6.95
C LEU A 102 -3.22 2.95 -6.65
N GLN A 103 -3.90 1.87 -6.24
CA GLN A 103 -3.25 0.61 -5.85
C GLN A 103 -2.32 0.07 -6.95
N SER A 104 -2.78 0.06 -8.20
CA SER A 104 -2.00 -0.42 -9.34
C SER A 104 -0.78 0.45 -9.60
N SER A 105 -0.92 1.77 -9.49
CA SER A 105 0.18 2.72 -9.65
C SER A 105 1.26 2.53 -8.59
N ILE A 106 0.85 2.35 -7.32
CA ILE A 106 1.75 2.07 -6.20
C ILE A 106 2.51 0.75 -6.43
N SER A 107 1.81 -0.31 -6.83
CA SER A 107 2.42 -1.62 -7.10
C SER A 107 3.46 -1.54 -8.23
N ASN A 108 3.15 -0.82 -9.30
CA ASN A 108 4.04 -0.67 -10.46
C ASN A 108 5.33 0.09 -10.13
N ILE A 109 5.28 1.07 -9.23
CA ILE A 109 6.46 1.83 -8.79
C ILE A 109 7.47 0.91 -8.08
N LEU A 110 6.99 -0.08 -7.33
CA LEU A 110 7.83 -1.04 -6.61
C LEU A 110 8.42 -2.11 -7.54
N ILE A 111 7.63 -2.63 -8.48
CA ILE A 111 8.09 -3.68 -9.42
C ILE A 111 9.19 -3.17 -10.36
N LYS A 112 9.12 -1.92 -10.82
CA LYS A 112 10.17 -1.32 -11.69
C LYS A 112 11.58 -1.37 -11.08
N GLN A 113 11.72 -1.56 -9.77
CA GLN A 113 13.01 -1.63 -9.09
C GLN A 113 13.66 -3.03 -9.16
N GLU A 114 12.89 -4.12 -9.26
CA GLU A 114 13.44 -5.48 -9.35
C GLU A 114 14.24 -5.67 -10.64
N ILE A 115 13.74 -5.14 -11.76
CA ILE A 115 14.35 -5.29 -13.10
C ILE A 115 15.73 -4.61 -13.18
N ILE A 116 15.88 -3.45 -12.53
CA ILE A 116 17.16 -2.70 -12.53
C ILE A 116 18.18 -3.32 -11.56
N SER A 117 17.71 -4.04 -10.54
CA SER A 117 18.58 -4.70 -9.55
C SER A 117 19.23 -5.98 -10.09
N THR A 118 18.53 -6.70 -10.97
CA THR A 118 19.00 -7.98 -11.54
C THR A 118 20.02 -7.85 -12.67
N ASP A 119 20.14 -6.67 -13.31
CA ASP A 119 21.09 -6.46 -14.41
C ASP A 119 22.52 -6.10 -13.95
N ASN A 120 22.72 -5.74 -12.67
CA ASN A 120 24.03 -5.33 -12.15
C ASN A 120 24.91 -6.48 -11.61
N SER A 121 24.50 -7.75 -11.71
CA SER A 121 25.29 -8.89 -11.25
C SER A 121 26.17 -9.56 -12.32
N PHE A 122 26.29 -9.01 -13.53
CA PHE A 122 27.06 -9.63 -14.64
C PHE A 122 28.35 -8.92 -15.05
N ILE A 123 28.85 -7.95 -14.27
CA ILE A 123 30.20 -7.40 -14.52
C ILE A 123 31.14 -7.90 -13.44
N VAL A 124 31.81 -9.03 -13.72
CA VAL A 124 33.07 -9.40 -13.08
C VAL A 124 34.18 -8.62 -13.81
N PRO A 125 34.91 -7.70 -13.18
CA PRO A 125 36.08 -7.09 -13.80
C PRO A 125 37.32 -7.93 -13.51
N THR A 126 37.95 -8.39 -14.60
CA THR A 126 39.32 -8.92 -14.77
C THR A 126 39.68 -10.27 -14.15
#